data_AF-A0A5B0VAD5-F1
#
_entry.id   AF-A0A5B0VAD5-F1
#
_cell.length_a   1.000
_cell.length_b   1.000
_cell.length_c   1.000
_cell.angle_alpha   90.00
_cell.angle_beta   90.00
_cell.angle_gamma   90.00
#
_symmetry.space_group_name_H-M   'P 1'
#
loop_
_entity.id
_entity.type
_entity.pdbx_description
1 polymer ?
#
loop_
_entity_poly.entity_id
_entity_poly.type
_entity_poly.pdbx_seq_one_letter_code
_entity_poly.pdbx_strand_id
1 'polypeptide(L)'
;MSGQGALSLNTRHWLGHQGQLLTNGALTIQAHDLQLNHAVTRANKITVTADTLNHQQGVMQQAGADNLSLTVNTLNNQGGTIAGNGHLNMDASTVDNREGHLVAAQNGNLTLTVKDTLDNQAGHLAAGQHLWLTASELDNRQGTIAATGGMTTLTVGKSLQNTHGHLEAKTHTSDSRTRCSARMAC
;
A
#
# COMPACT_ATOMS: atom_id res chain seq x y z
N MET A 1 -13.09 -9.14 -31.05
CA MET A 1 -12.26 -7.99 -30.64
C MET A 1 -12.66 -7.63 -29.21
N SER A 2 -11.92 -8.10 -28.19
CA SER A 2 -12.26 -7.83 -26.79
C SER A 2 -11.79 -6.42 -26.43
N GLY A 3 -12.72 -5.49 -26.23
CA GLY A 3 -12.40 -4.12 -25.85
C GLY A 3 -11.65 -4.09 -24.52
N GLN A 4 -10.40 -3.64 -24.53
CA GLN A 4 -9.68 -3.24 -23.33
C GLN A 4 -10.23 -1.89 -22.84
N GLY A 5 -11.49 -1.87 -22.42
CA GLY A 5 -12.16 -0.63 -22.02
C GLY A 5 -11.41 0.05 -20.89
N ALA A 6 -10.81 1.21 -21.15
CA ALA A 6 -10.29 2.04 -20.09
C ALA A 6 -11.47 2.76 -19.41
N LEU A 7 -11.50 2.76 -18.08
CA LEU A 7 -12.43 3.54 -17.29
C LEU A 7 -11.65 4.69 -16.64
N SER A 8 -12.05 5.92 -16.94
CA SER A 8 -11.51 7.12 -16.29
C SER A 8 -12.63 7.81 -15.52
N LEU A 9 -12.38 8.07 -14.24
CA LEU A 9 -13.28 8.77 -13.35
C LEU A 9 -12.59 10.05 -12.87
N ASN A 10 -13.18 11.21 -13.14
CA ASN A 10 -12.70 12.50 -12.65
C ASN A 10 -13.84 13.19 -11.91
N THR A 11 -13.72 13.29 -10.59
CA THR A 11 -14.76 13.85 -9.72
C THR A 11 -14.12 14.63 -8.58
N ARG A 12 -14.89 15.44 -7.84
CA ARG A 12 -14.41 15.96 -6.54
C ARG A 12 -14.65 14.95 -5.44
N HIS A 13 -15.88 14.48 -5.32
CA HIS A 13 -16.26 13.48 -4.32
C HIS A 13 -16.85 12.30 -5.05
N TRP A 14 -16.41 11.11 -4.68
CA TRP A 14 -16.99 9.88 -5.17
C TRP A 14 -17.35 8.96 -4.02
N LEU A 15 -18.59 8.50 -4.04
CA LEU A 15 -19.17 7.56 -3.09
C LEU A 15 -19.45 6.24 -3.80
N GLY A 16 -18.62 5.23 -3.57
CA GLY A 16 -18.95 3.88 -3.99
C GLY A 16 -18.50 2.85 -2.98
N HIS A 17 -18.73 3.20 -1.71
CA HIS A 17 -18.80 2.24 -0.63
C HIS A 17 -19.73 1.07 -1.02
N GLN A 18 -19.35 -0.16 -0.70
CA GLN A 18 -20.07 -1.39 -1.07
C GLN A 18 -20.24 -1.63 -2.60
N GLY A 19 -19.68 -0.76 -3.44
CA GLY A 19 -19.77 -0.86 -4.89
C GLY A 19 -18.75 -1.79 -5.52
N GLN A 20 -18.89 -2.01 -6.83
CA GLN A 20 -17.91 -2.76 -7.63
C GLN A 20 -17.42 -1.92 -8.81
N LEU A 21 -16.09 -1.76 -8.93
CA LEU A 21 -15.44 -1.12 -10.06
C LEU A 21 -14.62 -2.19 -10.76
N LEU A 22 -15.16 -2.70 -11.87
CA LEU A 22 -14.57 -3.81 -12.60
C LEU A 22 -14.27 -3.37 -14.04
N THR A 23 -13.02 -3.51 -14.46
CA THR A 23 -12.64 -3.33 -15.87
C THR A 23 -11.55 -4.32 -16.29
N ASN A 24 -11.56 -4.72 -17.56
CA ASN A 24 -10.52 -5.55 -18.17
C ASN A 24 -9.35 -4.69 -18.71
N GLY A 25 -9.45 -3.37 -18.64
CA GLY A 25 -8.43 -2.42 -19.08
C GLY A 25 -7.84 -1.61 -17.93
N ALA A 26 -7.42 -0.38 -18.23
CA ALA A 26 -6.95 0.56 -17.23
C ALA A 26 -8.12 1.22 -16.48
N LEU A 27 -7.97 1.40 -15.18
CA LEU A 27 -8.81 2.20 -14.32
C LEU A 27 -7.98 3.38 -13.80
N THR A 28 -8.38 4.59 -14.19
CA THR A 28 -7.81 5.83 -13.67
C THR A 28 -8.86 6.55 -12.85
N ILE A 29 -8.57 6.87 -11.59
CA ILE A 29 -9.45 7.64 -10.73
C ILE A 29 -8.71 8.90 -10.29
N GLN A 30 -9.32 10.05 -10.58
CA GLN A 30 -8.94 11.34 -10.02
C GLN A 30 -10.10 11.85 -9.17
N ALA A 31 -9.84 12.02 -7.88
CA ALA A 31 -10.81 12.50 -6.90
C ALA A 31 -10.18 13.56 -6.00
N HIS A 32 -10.98 14.31 -5.26
CA HIS A 32 -10.52 14.92 -4.01
C HIS A 32 -10.77 13.92 -2.88
N ASP A 33 -12.03 13.49 -2.71
CA ASP A 33 -12.42 12.47 -1.73
C ASP A 33 -12.95 11.21 -2.42
N LEU A 34 -12.30 10.07 -2.14
CA LEU A 34 -12.62 8.78 -2.70
C LEU A 34 -13.06 7.80 -1.61
N GLN A 35 -14.36 7.48 -1.55
CA GLN A 35 -14.93 6.53 -0.58
C GLN A 35 -15.15 5.15 -1.23
N LEU A 36 -14.29 4.19 -0.88
CA LEU A 36 -14.26 2.80 -1.35
C LEU A 36 -14.37 1.78 -0.20
N ASN A 37 -15.00 2.15 0.91
CA ASN A 37 -15.22 1.24 2.05
C ASN A 37 -16.09 0.04 1.63
N HIS A 38 -15.68 -1.18 1.98
CA HIS A 38 -16.34 -2.43 1.54
C HIS A 38 -16.49 -2.60 0.02
N ALA A 39 -15.83 -1.76 -0.77
CA ALA A 39 -15.95 -1.79 -2.22
C ALA A 39 -14.98 -2.82 -2.81
N VAL A 40 -15.30 -3.34 -3.99
CA VAL A 40 -14.39 -4.18 -4.78
C VAL A 40 -13.96 -3.42 -6.02
N THR A 41 -12.67 -3.12 -6.12
CA THR A 41 -12.05 -2.47 -7.28
C THR A 41 -11.09 -3.44 -7.94
N ARG A 42 -11.36 -3.83 -9.19
CA ARG A 42 -10.50 -4.73 -9.97
C ARG A 42 -10.28 -4.16 -11.37
N ALA A 43 -9.02 -4.06 -11.77
CA ALA A 43 -8.65 -3.65 -13.12
C ALA A 43 -7.37 -4.34 -13.58
N ASN A 44 -7.10 -4.31 -14.89
CA ASN A 44 -5.80 -4.76 -15.39
C ASN A 44 -4.68 -3.79 -15.00
N LYS A 45 -5.00 -2.49 -14.93
CA LYS A 45 -4.12 -1.45 -14.40
C LYS A 45 -4.92 -0.49 -13.54
N ILE A 46 -4.42 -0.10 -12.38
CA ILE A 46 -5.08 0.85 -11.48
C ILE A 46 -4.16 2.04 -11.20
N THR A 47 -4.68 3.24 -11.41
CA THR A 47 -4.02 4.50 -11.02
C THR A 47 -5.03 5.36 -10.27
N VAL A 48 -4.71 5.74 -9.04
CA VAL A 48 -5.56 6.60 -8.21
C VAL A 48 -4.78 7.84 -7.79
N THR A 49 -5.38 8.99 -8.01
CA THR A 49 -4.95 10.27 -7.46
C THR A 49 -6.09 10.87 -6.64
N ALA A 50 -5.89 11.07 -5.35
CA ALA A 50 -6.90 11.66 -4.46
C ALA A 50 -6.27 12.57 -3.40
N ASP A 51 -7.05 13.40 -2.72
CA ASP A 51 -6.61 13.93 -1.43
C ASP A 51 -6.83 12.86 -0.37
N THR A 52 -8.06 12.36 -0.25
CA THR A 52 -8.42 11.28 0.68
C THR A 52 -8.88 10.03 -0.07
N LEU A 53 -8.36 8.87 0.36
CA LEU A 53 -8.84 7.55 -0.02
C LEU A 53 -9.23 6.76 1.23
N ASN A 54 -10.53 6.57 1.42
CA ASN A 54 -11.07 5.65 2.42
C ASN A 54 -11.37 4.30 1.76
N HIS A 55 -10.70 3.25 2.21
CA HIS A 55 -10.78 1.90 1.66
C HIS A 55 -10.94 0.84 2.76
N GLN A 56 -11.65 1.20 3.83
CA GLN A 56 -11.85 0.32 4.98
C GLN A 56 -12.62 -0.93 4.57
N GLN A 57 -12.11 -2.11 4.94
CA GLN A 57 -12.71 -3.40 4.60
C GLN A 57 -12.98 -3.59 3.09
N GLY A 58 -12.34 -2.78 2.24
CA GLY A 58 -12.44 -2.85 0.79
C GLY A 58 -11.39 -3.79 0.20
N VAL A 59 -11.54 -4.08 -1.08
CA VAL A 59 -10.59 -4.88 -1.86
C VAL A 59 -10.26 -4.14 -3.16
N MET A 60 -9.00 -3.74 -3.32
CA MET A 60 -8.44 -3.19 -4.56
C MET A 60 -7.39 -4.13 -5.11
N GLN A 61 -7.62 -4.68 -6.30
CA GLN A 61 -6.73 -5.69 -6.90
C GLN A 61 -6.44 -5.36 -8.36
N GLN A 62 -5.16 -5.13 -8.66
CA GLN A 62 -4.70 -5.03 -10.03
C GLN A 62 -4.28 -6.40 -10.55
N ALA A 63 -4.83 -6.83 -11.69
CA ALA A 63 -4.52 -8.12 -12.31
C ALA A 63 -3.30 -8.08 -13.24
N GLY A 64 -2.94 -6.93 -13.81
CA GLY A 64 -1.81 -6.80 -14.72
C GLY A 64 -0.47 -6.70 -14.02
N ALA A 65 0.59 -6.92 -14.81
CA ALA A 65 1.99 -6.88 -14.36
C ALA A 65 2.57 -5.46 -14.19
N ASP A 66 1.80 -4.42 -14.52
CA ASP A 66 2.17 -3.01 -14.36
C ASP A 66 2.20 -2.59 -12.87
N ASN A 67 2.46 -1.30 -12.62
CA ASN A 67 2.33 -0.71 -11.29
C ASN A 67 0.87 -0.41 -10.96
N LEU A 68 0.40 -0.90 -9.81
CA LEU A 68 -0.70 -0.28 -9.08
C LEU A 68 -0.13 1.02 -8.48
N SER A 69 -0.64 2.18 -8.91
CA SER A 69 -0.12 3.48 -8.47
C SER A 69 -1.16 4.24 -7.65
N LEU A 70 -0.78 4.64 -6.45
CA LEU A 70 -1.60 5.45 -5.54
C LEU A 70 -0.84 6.72 -5.17
N THR A 71 -1.41 7.88 -5.50
CA THR A 71 -0.90 9.18 -5.07
C THR A 71 -1.99 9.87 -4.27
N VAL A 72 -1.86 9.89 -2.95
CA VAL A 72 -2.87 10.43 -2.05
C VAL A 72 -2.27 11.36 -1.00
N ASN A 73 -3.07 12.21 -0.36
CA ASN A 73 -2.61 12.88 0.87
C ASN A 73 -2.84 11.95 2.08
N THR A 74 -4.04 11.37 2.19
CA THR A 74 -4.42 10.46 3.27
C THR A 74 -4.99 9.15 2.72
N LEU A 75 -4.44 8.02 3.18
CA LEU A 75 -5.00 6.69 2.97
C LEU A 75 -5.51 6.10 4.28
N ASN A 76 -6.75 5.64 4.29
CA ASN A 76 -7.29 4.77 5.33
C ASN A 76 -7.63 3.40 4.72
N ASN A 77 -6.80 2.40 4.97
CA ASN A 77 -6.94 1.02 4.50
C ASN A 77 -7.25 0.04 5.65
N GLN A 78 -7.92 0.49 6.71
CA GLN A 78 -8.18 -0.37 7.87
C GLN A 78 -8.99 -1.62 7.52
N GLY A 79 -8.48 -2.80 7.85
CA GLY A 79 -9.11 -4.07 7.48
C GLY A 79 -9.26 -4.29 5.96
N GLY A 80 -8.72 -3.39 5.13
CA GLY A 80 -8.82 -3.42 3.68
C GLY A 80 -7.64 -4.14 3.04
N THR A 81 -7.73 -4.40 1.73
CA THR A 81 -6.66 -5.03 0.96
C THR A 81 -6.39 -4.26 -0.32
N ILE A 82 -5.15 -3.81 -0.51
CA ILE A 82 -4.65 -3.27 -1.76
C ILE A 82 -3.55 -4.19 -2.27
N ALA A 83 -3.80 -4.85 -3.40
CA ALA A 83 -2.88 -5.83 -3.97
C ALA A 83 -2.55 -5.55 -5.44
N GLY A 84 -1.26 -5.45 -5.76
CA GLY A 84 -0.75 -5.37 -7.13
C GLY A 84 -0.22 -6.73 -7.61
N ASN A 85 -0.71 -7.25 -8.74
CA ASN A 85 -0.12 -8.43 -9.37
C ASN A 85 1.28 -8.15 -9.97
N GLY A 86 1.54 -6.91 -10.38
CA GLY A 86 2.87 -6.40 -10.69
C GLY A 86 3.48 -5.73 -9.46
N HIS A 87 3.75 -4.43 -9.57
CA HIS A 87 4.27 -3.63 -8.47
C HIS A 87 3.15 -2.87 -7.74
N LEU A 88 3.40 -2.49 -6.49
CA LEU A 88 2.57 -1.55 -5.76
C LEU A 88 3.42 -0.33 -5.38
N ASN A 89 3.08 0.82 -5.94
CA ASN A 89 3.75 2.10 -5.67
C ASN A 89 2.76 3.06 -5.04
N MET A 90 3.14 3.62 -3.89
CA MET A 90 2.31 4.56 -3.14
C MET A 90 3.12 5.77 -2.71
N ASP A 91 2.60 6.95 -3.02
CA ASP A 91 3.04 8.22 -2.46
C ASP A 91 1.88 8.79 -1.62
N ALA A 92 2.11 8.94 -0.32
CA ALA A 92 1.12 9.40 0.64
C ALA A 92 1.71 10.40 1.64
N SER A 93 0.90 11.29 2.22
CA SER A 93 1.35 12.04 3.42
C SER A 93 1.16 11.18 4.67
N THR A 94 -0.02 10.58 4.82
CA THR A 94 -0.35 9.69 5.94
C THR A 94 -1.03 8.41 5.46
N VAL A 95 -0.75 7.31 6.15
CA VAL A 95 -1.33 5.99 5.85
C VAL A 95 -1.73 5.31 7.16
N ASP A 96 -3.01 4.94 7.26
CA ASP A 96 -3.53 4.02 8.28
C ASP A 96 -3.82 2.67 7.60
N ASN A 97 -2.97 1.69 7.85
CA ASN A 97 -3.06 0.31 7.37
C ASN A 97 -3.32 -0.68 8.52
N ARG A 98 -3.96 -0.23 9.62
CA ARG A 98 -4.23 -1.11 10.75
C ARG A 98 -5.15 -2.25 10.37
N GLU A 99 -4.79 -3.48 10.75
CA GLU A 99 -5.51 -4.72 10.35
C GLU A 99 -5.63 -4.89 8.82
N GLY A 100 -4.95 -4.06 8.03
CA GLY A 100 -5.05 -4.00 6.57
C GLY A 100 -3.86 -4.64 5.88
N HIS A 101 -3.97 -4.79 4.56
CA HIS A 101 -2.96 -5.42 3.71
C HIS A 101 -2.57 -4.52 2.54
N LEU A 102 -1.27 -4.23 2.41
CA LEU A 102 -0.66 -3.65 1.21
C LEU A 102 0.34 -4.67 0.66
N VAL A 103 0.03 -5.25 -0.50
CA VAL A 103 0.75 -6.42 -1.01
C VAL A 103 1.15 -6.25 -2.48
N ALA A 104 2.41 -6.48 -2.79
CA ALA A 104 2.85 -6.76 -4.14
C ALA A 104 3.02 -8.28 -4.31
N ALA A 105 2.60 -8.82 -5.46
CA ALA A 105 2.67 -10.25 -5.72
C ALA A 105 4.12 -10.80 -5.76
N GLN A 106 4.28 -12.11 -5.96
CA GLN A 106 5.55 -12.83 -5.83
C GLN A 106 6.73 -12.23 -6.62
N ASN A 107 6.47 -11.65 -7.80
CA ASN A 107 7.49 -11.00 -8.64
C ASN A 107 7.45 -9.47 -8.53
N GLY A 108 6.59 -8.95 -7.68
CA GLY A 108 6.31 -7.53 -7.47
C GLY A 108 7.19 -6.89 -6.41
N ASN A 109 7.43 -5.61 -6.59
CA ASN A 109 8.06 -4.76 -5.58
C ASN A 109 6.98 -3.92 -4.89
N LEU A 110 7.20 -3.63 -3.61
CA LEU A 110 6.40 -2.67 -2.85
C LEU A 110 7.24 -1.42 -2.59
N THR A 111 6.79 -0.28 -3.09
CA THR A 111 7.42 1.03 -2.84
C THR A 111 6.42 1.92 -2.14
N LEU A 112 6.74 2.35 -0.92
CA LEU A 112 5.92 3.23 -0.11
C LEU A 112 6.72 4.48 0.27
N THR A 113 6.29 5.63 -0.21
CA THR A 113 6.78 6.94 0.20
C THR A 113 5.72 7.60 1.05
N VAL A 114 5.91 7.61 2.37
CA VAL A 114 5.00 8.24 3.32
C VAL A 114 5.68 9.48 3.91
N LYS A 115 5.09 10.66 3.75
CA LYS A 115 5.74 11.90 4.19
C LYS A 115 5.81 12.00 5.72
N ASP A 116 4.72 11.67 6.39
CA ASP A 116 4.54 11.86 7.82
C ASP A 116 4.43 10.50 8.51
N THR A 117 3.20 10.00 8.72
CA THR A 117 2.94 8.83 9.57
C THR A 117 2.45 7.62 8.77
N LEU A 118 3.05 6.46 9.02
CA LEU A 118 2.54 5.16 8.62
C LEU A 118 2.20 4.33 9.86
N ASP A 119 0.90 4.06 10.04
CA ASP A 119 0.39 3.14 11.06
C ASP A 119 0.08 1.79 10.40
N ASN A 120 0.82 0.76 10.78
CA ASN A 120 0.69 -0.62 10.34
C ASN A 120 0.43 -1.57 11.53
N GLN A 121 -0.21 -1.10 12.60
CA GLN A 121 -0.50 -1.97 13.75
C GLN A 121 -1.39 -3.14 13.35
N ALA A 122 -0.99 -4.36 13.70
CA ALA A 122 -1.67 -5.60 13.27
C ALA A 122 -1.91 -5.70 11.75
N GLY A 123 -1.23 -4.87 10.95
CA GLY A 123 -1.34 -4.80 9.50
C GLY A 123 -0.19 -5.53 8.81
N HIS A 124 -0.28 -5.64 7.50
CA HIS A 124 0.68 -6.36 6.66
C HIS A 124 1.14 -5.53 5.46
N LEU A 125 2.45 -5.31 5.38
CA LEU A 125 3.15 -4.79 4.21
C LEU A 125 4.01 -5.92 3.65
N ALA A 126 3.71 -6.38 2.45
CA ALA A 126 4.40 -7.52 1.86
C ALA A 126 4.82 -7.26 0.41
N ALA A 127 6.04 -7.66 0.09
CA ALA A 127 6.54 -7.71 -1.28
C ALA A 127 7.01 -9.11 -1.63
N GLY A 128 6.69 -9.55 -2.85
CA GLY A 128 7.30 -10.75 -3.39
C GLY A 128 8.80 -10.62 -3.62
N GLN A 129 9.25 -9.47 -4.12
CA GLN A 129 10.66 -9.15 -4.39
C GLN A 129 11.21 -8.15 -3.37
N HIS A 130 11.32 -6.86 -3.72
CA HIS A 130 11.88 -5.83 -2.84
C HIS A 130 10.79 -5.01 -2.17
N LEU A 131 11.07 -4.59 -0.93
CA LEU A 131 10.25 -3.61 -0.20
C LEU A 131 11.10 -2.38 0.10
N TRP A 132 10.65 -1.21 -0.38
CA TRP A 132 11.22 0.08 -0.03
C TRP A 132 10.15 0.91 0.69
N LEU A 133 10.45 1.32 1.92
CA LEU A 133 9.56 2.15 2.72
C LEU A 133 10.31 3.35 3.26
N THR A 134 9.81 4.54 2.99
CA THR A 134 10.24 5.79 3.62
C THR A 134 9.07 6.37 4.42
N ALA A 135 9.33 6.76 5.68
CA ALA A 135 8.35 7.40 6.55
C ALA A 135 9.04 8.37 7.52
N SER A 136 8.35 9.41 7.99
CA SER A 136 8.85 10.19 9.14
C SER A 136 8.65 9.40 10.42
N GLU A 137 7.46 8.84 10.63
CA GLU A 137 7.10 8.03 11.78
C GLU A 137 6.44 6.72 11.31
N LEU A 138 6.89 5.60 11.87
CA LEU A 138 6.40 4.26 11.55
C LEU A 138 5.97 3.55 12.84
N ASP A 139 4.71 3.14 12.93
CA ASP A 139 4.21 2.22 13.96
C ASP A 139 3.86 0.87 13.31
N ASN A 140 4.62 -0.17 13.65
CA ASN A 140 4.45 -1.54 13.18
C ASN A 140 4.19 -2.50 14.35
N ARG A 141 3.64 -2.03 15.48
CA ARG A 141 3.36 -2.92 16.62
C ARG A 141 2.37 -4.01 16.23
N GLN A 142 2.70 -5.27 16.54
CA GLN A 142 1.92 -6.44 16.12
C GLN A 142 1.75 -6.60 14.59
N GLY A 143 2.34 -5.70 13.80
CA GLY A 143 2.26 -5.71 12.34
C GLY A 143 3.41 -6.51 11.72
N THR A 144 3.35 -6.66 10.41
CA THR A 144 4.39 -7.32 9.61
C THR A 144 4.82 -6.44 8.45
N ILE A 145 6.14 -6.30 8.27
CA ILE A 145 6.75 -5.71 7.07
C ILE A 145 7.78 -6.70 6.55
N ALA A 146 7.54 -7.26 5.36
CA ALA A 146 8.36 -8.35 4.85
C ALA A 146 8.52 -8.33 3.34
N ALA A 147 9.70 -8.75 2.89
CA ALA A 147 10.00 -9.03 1.50
C ALA A 147 10.49 -10.49 1.38
N THR A 148 9.81 -11.31 0.57
CA THR A 148 10.09 -12.76 0.55
C THR A 148 11.25 -13.14 -0.37
N GLY A 149 11.42 -12.41 -1.48
CA GLY A 149 12.38 -12.70 -2.54
C GLY A 149 13.64 -11.84 -2.45
N GLY A 150 13.52 -10.60 -2.00
CA GLY A 150 14.60 -9.60 -2.02
C GLY A 150 14.74 -8.83 -0.71
N MET A 151 15.40 -7.67 -0.81
CA MET A 151 15.71 -6.78 0.30
C MET A 151 14.50 -6.01 0.81
N THR A 152 14.50 -5.74 2.10
CA THR A 152 13.62 -4.76 2.75
C THR A 152 14.48 -3.58 3.20
N THR A 153 14.19 -2.40 2.70
CA THR A 153 14.86 -1.14 3.07
C THR A 153 13.85 -0.20 3.71
N LEU A 154 14.12 0.16 4.96
CA LEU A 154 13.30 1.08 5.75
C LEU A 154 14.11 2.35 6.02
N THR A 155 13.59 3.49 5.62
CA THR A 155 14.15 4.81 5.91
C THR A 155 13.16 5.56 6.78
N VAL A 156 13.41 5.59 8.09
CA VAL A 156 12.53 6.25 9.07
C VAL A 156 13.21 7.48 9.66
N GLY A 157 12.52 8.63 9.63
CA GLY A 157 13.10 9.92 9.97
C GLY A 157 13.15 10.24 11.48
N LYS A 158 12.01 10.07 12.17
CA LYS A 158 11.81 10.49 13.56
C LYS A 158 11.69 9.31 14.52
N SER A 159 10.78 8.38 14.26
CA SER A 159 10.38 7.33 15.23
C SER A 159 9.95 6.04 14.55
N LEU A 160 10.45 4.92 15.06
CA LEU A 160 10.05 3.56 14.69
C LEU A 160 9.56 2.81 15.94
N GLN A 161 8.29 2.42 15.96
CA GLN A 161 7.71 1.54 16.97
C GLN A 161 7.47 0.15 16.36
N ASN A 162 8.04 -0.90 16.93
CA ASN A 162 7.92 -2.27 16.38
C ASN A 162 7.67 -3.33 17.48
N THR A 163 7.10 -2.96 18.61
CA THR A 163 6.86 -3.89 19.72
C THR A 163 5.92 -5.03 19.30
N HIS A 164 6.37 -6.28 19.45
CA HIS A 164 5.68 -7.48 18.94
C HIS A 164 5.44 -7.47 17.41
N GLY A 165 6.09 -6.57 16.67
CA GLY A 165 6.03 -6.49 15.22
C GLY A 165 7.13 -7.31 14.56
N HIS A 166 6.89 -7.73 13.32
CA HIS A 166 7.84 -8.50 12.52
C HIS A 166 8.40 -7.64 11.38
N LEU A 167 9.73 -7.58 11.29
CA LEU A 167 10.45 -6.95 10.18
C LEU A 167 11.35 -8.01 9.53
N GLU A 168 11.02 -8.41 8.30
CA GLU A 168 11.80 -9.40 7.56
C GLU A 168 12.52 -8.77 6.38
N ALA A 169 13.84 -8.93 6.35
CA ALA A 169 14.70 -8.48 5.27
C ALA A 169 15.65 -9.60 4.85
N LYS A 170 15.72 -9.92 3.55
CA LYS A 170 16.95 -10.50 2.99
C LYS A 170 17.95 -9.36 2.74
N THR A 171 18.65 -8.98 3.82
CA THR A 171 19.77 -8.00 3.95
C THR A 171 19.52 -6.50 3.71
N HIS A 172 20.02 -5.70 4.69
CA HIS A 172 20.14 -4.23 4.84
C HIS A 172 18.91 -3.40 5.24
N THR A 173 18.63 -3.35 6.55
CA THR A 173 17.85 -2.31 7.22
C THR A 173 18.75 -1.12 7.58
N SER A 174 18.60 0.03 6.93
CA SER A 174 19.32 1.27 7.27
C SER A 174 18.43 2.19 8.11
N ASP A 175 18.27 1.88 9.39
CA ASP A 175 17.69 2.85 10.32
C ASP A 175 18.76 3.93 10.64
N SER A 176 18.39 5.20 10.48
CA SER A 176 19.27 6.34 10.77
C SER A 176 19.58 6.51 12.26
N ARG A 177 18.87 5.79 13.16
CA ARG A 177 19.06 5.87 14.63
C ARG A 177 19.13 4.53 15.36
N THR A 178 18.79 3.40 14.74
CA THR A 178 18.82 2.08 15.43
C THR A 178 19.77 1.11 14.73
N ARG A 179 20.89 0.76 15.39
CA ARG A 179 21.67 -0.42 15.04
C ARG A 179 20.88 -1.67 15.44
N CYS A 180 19.99 -2.16 14.57
CA CYS A 180 19.47 -3.51 14.69
C CYS A 180 19.90 -4.31 13.45
N SER A 181 20.96 -5.11 13.62
CA SER A 181 21.42 -6.02 12.57
C SER A 181 20.46 -7.20 12.46
N ALA A 182 20.22 -7.62 11.22
CA ALA A 182 19.37 -8.75 10.82
C ALA A 182 19.34 -9.91 11.83
N ARG A 183 18.12 -10.32 12.18
CA ARG A 183 17.71 -11.28 13.23
C ARG A 183 17.74 -10.73 14.67
N MET A 184 16.76 -9.91 15.03
CA MET A 184 16.28 -9.92 16.41
C MET A 184 14.91 -9.24 16.50
N ALA A 185 14.02 -9.88 17.25
CA ALA A 185 12.84 -9.25 17.80
C ALA A 185 13.27 -8.04 18.62
N CYS A 186 12.70 -6.87 18.32
CA CYS A 186 12.72 -5.70 19.18
C CYS A 186 11.52 -5.73 20.12
#